data_AF-A0A090QZ51-F1
#
_entry.id   AF-A0A090QZ51-F1
#
_cell.length_a   1.000
_cell.length_b   1.000
_cell.length_c   1.000
_cell.angle_alpha   90.00
_cell.angle_beta   90.00
_cell.angle_gamma   90.00
#
_symmetry.space_group_name_H-M   'P 1'
#
loop_
_entity.id
_entity.type
_entity.pdbx_description
1 polymer ?
#
loop_
_entity_poly.entity_id
_entity_poly.type
_entity_poly.pdbx_seq_one_letter_code
_entity_poly.pdbx_strand_id
1 'polypeptide(L)'
;MVARFIGNRPLPPSLKHIVIALIMVFVPTILIAKQPDLGTSILIAASGIFVLFLSGISWRIISASVVLVGAFIPVLWLFLMRDYQRTRVLTLFNPESDPLGAGYHIIQSKIAIGSGGLSGKGWMQGTQSQLEFLPERHTDFIFAVIAEEWGLSALLAC
;
A
#
# COMPACT_ATOMS: atom_id res chain seq x y z
N MET A 1 16.61 -10.34 -7.20
CA MET A 1 18.02 -9.94 -7.40
C MET A 1 18.74 -9.70 -6.08
N VAL A 2 18.19 -8.88 -5.18
CA VAL A 2 18.77 -8.56 -3.86
C VAL A 2 19.01 -9.79 -2.97
N ALA A 3 18.03 -10.70 -2.87
CA ALA A 3 18.17 -11.93 -2.08
C ALA A 3 19.33 -12.83 -2.54
N ARG A 4 19.55 -12.97 -3.86
CA ARG A 4 20.66 -13.76 -4.42
C ARG A 4 22.01 -13.10 -4.19
N PHE A 5 22.07 -11.77 -4.18
CA PHE A 5 23.31 -11.02 -3.94
C PHE A 5 23.76 -11.13 -2.47
N ILE A 6 22.81 -11.12 -1.54
CA ILE A 6 23.07 -11.24 -0.09
C ILE A 6 23.39 -12.69 0.29
N GLY A 7 22.68 -13.68 -0.28
CA GLY A 7 22.87 -15.10 0.05
C GLY A 7 24.25 -15.68 -0.29
N ASN A 8 25.01 -15.04 -1.19
CA ASN A 8 26.36 -15.50 -1.58
C ASN A 8 27.49 -14.89 -0.74
N ARG A 9 27.19 -14.13 0.33
CA ARG A 9 28.22 -13.44 1.13
C ARG A 9 28.09 -13.78 2.62
N PRO A 10 29.22 -13.83 3.36
CA PRO A 10 29.19 -14.09 4.78
C PRO A 10 28.44 -12.99 5.54
N LEU A 11 27.57 -13.41 6.46
CA LEU A 11 26.88 -12.55 7.42
C LEU A 11 27.88 -12.20 8.55
N PRO A 12 27.93 -10.95 9.06
CA PRO A 12 27.15 -9.78 8.68
C PRO A 12 27.72 -9.02 7.45
N PRO A 13 26.86 -8.46 6.59
CA PRO A 13 27.31 -7.71 5.40
C PRO A 13 28.02 -6.40 5.80
N SER A 14 29.16 -6.12 5.18
CA SER A 14 29.86 -4.83 5.40
C SER A 14 29.07 -3.65 4.84
N LEU A 15 29.32 -2.43 5.34
CA LEU A 15 28.66 -1.19 4.89
C LEU A 15 28.64 -1.02 3.36
N LYS A 16 29.70 -1.44 2.67
CA LYS A 16 29.78 -1.40 1.19
C LYS A 16 28.69 -2.27 0.53
N HIS A 17 28.38 -3.43 1.10
CA HIS A 17 27.36 -4.33 0.57
C HIS A 17 25.94 -3.82 0.83
N ILE A 18 25.72 -3.18 1.99
CA ILE A 18 24.46 -2.52 2.32
C ILE A 18 24.20 -1.38 1.34
N VAL A 19 25.20 -0.55 1.05
CA VAL A 19 25.08 0.56 0.07
C VAL A 19 24.83 0.02 -1.34
N ILE A 20 25.52 -1.04 -1.77
CA ILE A 20 25.27 -1.64 -3.10
C ILE A 20 23.87 -2.23 -3.19
N ALA A 21 23.40 -2.94 -2.16
CA ALA A 21 22.04 -3.47 -2.10
C ALA A 21 20.99 -2.36 -2.11
N LEU A 22 21.26 -1.26 -1.40
CA LEU A 22 20.40 -0.08 -1.37
C LEU A 22 20.31 0.55 -2.76
N ILE A 23 21.43 0.76 -3.45
CA ILE A 23 21.44 1.28 -4.83
C ILE A 23 20.66 0.36 -5.77
N MET A 24 20.82 -0.96 -5.62
CA MET A 24 20.11 -1.95 -6.45
C MET A 24 18.58 -1.92 -6.25
N VAL A 25 18.10 -1.48 -5.07
CA VAL A 25 16.68 -1.27 -4.78
C VAL A 25 16.22 0.13 -5.22
N PHE A 26 16.98 1.17 -4.89
CA PHE A 26 16.59 2.56 -5.12
C PHE A 26 16.56 2.93 -6.61
N VAL A 27 17.46 2.40 -7.43
CA VAL A 27 17.47 2.66 -8.88
C VAL A 27 16.13 2.28 -9.53
N PRO A 28 15.62 1.04 -9.42
CA PRO A 28 14.31 0.69 -9.96
C PRO A 28 13.17 1.43 -9.26
N THR A 29 13.23 1.68 -7.95
CA THR A 29 12.20 2.46 -7.25
C THR A 29 12.06 3.88 -7.80
N ILE A 30 13.16 4.58 -8.10
CA ILE A 30 13.13 5.93 -8.67
C ILE A 30 12.59 5.91 -10.11
N LEU A 31 12.96 4.89 -10.89
CA LEU A 31 12.44 4.71 -12.26
C LEU A 31 10.93 4.48 -12.26
N ILE A 32 10.41 3.68 -11.33
CA ILE A 32 8.98 3.41 -11.18
C ILE A 32 8.24 4.64 -10.63
N ALA A 33 8.85 5.38 -9.70
CA ALA A 33 8.28 6.63 -9.20
C ALA A 33 8.11 7.70 -10.29
N LYS A 34 8.94 7.66 -11.35
CA LYS A 34 8.75 8.50 -12.54
C LYS A 34 7.55 8.06 -13.41
N GLN A 35 7.10 6.81 -13.30
CA GLN A 35 5.99 6.23 -14.06
C GLN A 35 4.62 6.37 -13.35
N PRO A 36 4.39 7.49 -12.66
CA PRO A 36 3.36 7.67 -11.61
C PRO A 36 2.88 6.48 -10.74
N ASP A 37 3.56 5.33 -10.72
CA ASP A 37 3.13 4.10 -10.03
C ASP A 37 3.64 4.03 -8.58
N LEU A 38 3.08 4.89 -7.72
CA LEU A 38 3.46 4.98 -6.31
C LEU A 38 3.30 3.65 -5.57
N GLY A 39 2.24 2.89 -5.82
CA GLY A 39 1.96 1.63 -5.11
C GLY A 39 3.05 0.57 -5.31
N THR A 40 3.44 0.34 -6.56
CA THR A 40 4.48 -0.63 -6.92
C THR A 40 5.85 -0.23 -6.36
N SER A 41 6.14 1.08 -6.36
CA SER A 41 7.40 1.61 -5.80
C SER A 41 7.53 1.31 -4.29
N ILE A 42 6.42 1.44 -3.54
CA ILE A 42 6.38 1.16 -2.09
C ILE A 42 6.54 -0.33 -1.83
N LEU A 43 5.88 -1.19 -2.60
CA LEU A 43 6.00 -2.65 -2.47
C LEU A 43 7.45 -3.13 -2.69
N ILE A 44 8.13 -2.59 -3.70
CA ILE A 44 9.54 -2.93 -4.00
C ILE A 44 10.46 -2.41 -2.90
N ALA A 45 10.23 -1.20 -2.40
CA ALA A 45 11.00 -0.67 -1.28
C ALA A 45 10.81 -1.50 -0.01
N ALA A 46 9.57 -1.84 0.35
CA ALA A 46 9.24 -2.63 1.53
C ALA A 46 9.85 -4.04 1.46
N SER A 47 9.72 -4.72 0.32
CA SER A 47 10.32 -6.05 0.11
C SER A 47 11.85 -6.01 0.15
N GLY A 48 12.49 -4.99 -0.44
CA GLY A 48 13.94 -4.78 -0.34
C GLY A 48 14.42 -4.58 1.09
N ILE A 49 13.71 -3.78 1.88
CA ILE A 49 13.98 -3.57 3.31
C ILE A 49 13.80 -4.87 4.10
N PHE A 50 12.76 -5.66 3.80
CA PHE A 50 12.50 -6.93 4.47
C PHE A 50 13.63 -7.95 4.25
N VAL A 51 14.19 -8.01 3.04
CA VAL A 51 15.36 -8.85 2.74
C VAL A 51 16.61 -8.37 3.50
N LEU A 52 16.81 -7.05 3.62
CA LEU A 52 17.92 -6.48 4.40
C LEU A 52 17.75 -6.75 5.90
N PHE A 53 16.52 -6.74 6.40
CA PHE A 53 16.18 -7.09 7.78
C PHE A 53 16.53 -8.55 8.10
N LEU A 54 16.16 -9.48 7.22
CA LEU A 54 16.50 -10.91 7.36
C LEU A 54 18.01 -11.20 7.25
N SER A 55 18.79 -10.27 6.69
CA SER A 55 20.25 -10.40 6.53
C SER A 55 21.05 -10.17 7.83
N GLY A 56 20.41 -10.05 9.00
CA GLY A 56 21.11 -9.92 10.28
C GLY A 56 21.90 -8.62 10.46
N ILE A 57 21.46 -7.53 9.81
CA ILE A 57 22.09 -6.20 9.91
C ILE A 57 21.89 -5.66 11.33
N SER A 58 22.91 -4.97 11.86
CA SER A 58 22.83 -4.35 13.19
C SER A 58 21.65 -3.36 13.28
N TRP A 59 20.92 -3.40 14.39
CA TRP A 59 19.73 -2.56 14.63
C TRP A 59 20.01 -1.05 14.50
N ARG A 60 21.25 -0.63 14.79
CA ARG A 60 21.72 0.76 14.63
C ARG A 60 21.70 1.24 13.19
N ILE A 61 22.07 0.38 12.23
CA ILE A 61 22.07 0.74 10.80
C ILE A 61 20.64 0.77 10.28
N ILE A 62 19.79 -0.15 10.74
CA ILE A 62 18.37 -0.18 10.38
C ILE A 62 17.68 1.09 10.88
N SER A 63 17.85 1.44 12.17
CA SER A 63 17.25 2.66 12.72
C SER A 63 17.79 3.93 12.06
N ALA A 64 19.09 4.02 11.81
CA ALA A 64 19.68 5.15 11.08
C ALA A 64 19.11 5.29 9.66
N SER A 65 18.90 4.17 8.95
CA SER A 65 18.33 4.17 7.61
C SER A 65 16.87 4.60 7.61
N VAL A 66 16.08 4.11 8.57
CA VAL A 66 14.67 4.50 8.74
C VAL A 66 14.55 6.00 9.06
N VAL A 67 15.40 6.52 9.95
CA VAL A 67 15.43 7.95 10.28
C VAL A 67 15.81 8.79 9.06
N LEU A 68 16.80 8.37 8.29
CA LEU A 68 17.24 9.08 7.08
C LEU A 68 16.12 9.11 6.02
N VAL A 69 15.45 7.98 5.77
CA VAL A 69 14.30 7.90 4.86
C VAL A 69 13.14 8.74 5.39
N GLY A 70 12.84 8.67 6.69
CA GLY A 70 11.82 9.46 7.36
C GLY A 70 12.05 10.97 7.22
N ALA A 71 13.30 11.42 7.37
CA ALA A 71 13.70 12.80 7.17
C ALA A 71 13.54 13.27 5.70
N PHE A 72 13.53 12.34 4.75
CA PHE A 72 13.34 12.63 3.32
C PHE A 72 11.86 12.73 2.91
N ILE A 73 10.92 12.21 3.73
CA ILE A 73 9.47 12.30 3.50
C ILE A 73 8.98 13.73 3.24
N PRO A 74 9.30 14.76 4.06
CA PRO A 74 8.82 16.12 3.82
C PRO A 74 9.33 16.72 2.51
N VAL A 75 10.57 16.39 2.10
CA VAL A 75 11.13 16.81 0.80
C VAL A 75 10.34 16.17 -0.34
N LEU A 76 10.03 14.88 -0.21
CA LEU A 76 9.25 14.13 -1.19
C LEU A 76 7.82 14.68 -1.31
N TRP A 77 7.20 15.06 -0.19
CA TRP A 77 5.87 15.66 -0.15
C TRP A 77 5.83 17.05 -0.82
N LEU A 78 6.79 17.92 -0.50
CA LEU A 78 6.79 19.32 -0.94
C LEU A 78 7.25 19.49 -2.39
N PHE A 79 8.27 18.75 -2.84
CA PHE A 79 8.91 18.99 -4.14
C PHE A 79 8.61 17.92 -5.19
N LEU A 80 8.29 16.69 -4.78
CA LEU A 80 8.21 15.55 -5.71
C LEU A 80 6.77 15.10 -5.96
N MET A 81 5.90 15.20 -4.95
CA MET A 81 4.51 14.77 -5.05
C MET A 81 3.65 15.75 -5.86
N ARG A 82 2.91 15.22 -6.83
CA ARG A 82 1.89 15.99 -7.57
C ARG A 82 0.62 16.16 -6.74
N ASP A 83 -0.19 17.17 -7.06
CA ASP A 83 -1.39 17.49 -6.31
C ASP A 83 -2.36 16.30 -6.22
N TYR A 84 -2.55 15.53 -7.29
CA TYR A 84 -3.40 14.32 -7.26
C TYR A 84 -2.89 13.26 -6.26
N GLN A 85 -1.58 13.14 -6.07
CA GLN A 85 -0.97 12.18 -5.15
C GLN A 85 -1.20 12.62 -3.70
N ARG A 86 -1.09 13.93 -3.45
CA ARG A 86 -1.42 14.53 -2.15
C ARG A 86 -2.90 14.38 -1.83
N THR A 87 -3.78 14.64 -2.79
CA THR A 87 -5.23 14.43 -2.62
C THR A 87 -5.52 13.00 -2.23
N ARG A 88 -4.96 11.99 -2.90
CA ARG A 88 -5.16 10.58 -2.51
C ARG A 88 -4.73 10.29 -1.07
N VAL A 89 -3.58 10.81 -0.63
CA VAL A 89 -3.12 10.62 0.75
C VAL A 89 -4.01 11.36 1.75
N LEU A 90 -4.43 12.59 1.45
CA LEU A 90 -5.31 13.36 2.32
C LEU A 90 -6.70 12.71 2.43
N THR A 91 -7.25 12.23 1.31
CA THR A 91 -8.54 11.52 1.27
C THR A 91 -8.49 10.18 2.01
N LEU A 92 -7.32 9.53 2.12
CA LEU A 92 -7.15 8.33 2.96
C LEU A 92 -7.39 8.65 4.44
N PHE A 93 -6.85 9.77 4.94
CA PHE A 93 -7.00 10.19 6.33
C PHE A 93 -8.34 10.87 6.60
N ASN A 94 -8.81 11.68 5.66
CA ASN A 94 -10.09 12.38 5.74
C ASN A 94 -10.88 12.21 4.43
N PRO A 95 -11.62 11.10 4.26
CA PRO A 95 -12.44 10.89 3.08
C PRO A 95 -13.67 11.81 3.05
N GLU A 96 -14.07 12.38 4.19
CA GLU A 96 -15.25 13.24 4.31
C GLU A 96 -15.01 14.67 3.80
N SER A 97 -13.76 15.06 3.54
CA SER A 97 -13.45 16.38 2.99
C SER A 97 -13.93 16.55 1.54
N ASP A 98 -14.06 15.45 0.80
CA ASP A 98 -14.59 15.42 -0.57
C ASP A 98 -15.44 14.16 -0.80
N PRO A 99 -16.69 14.15 -0.29
CA PRO A 99 -17.53 12.96 -0.30
C PRO A 99 -18.12 12.62 -1.67
N LEU A 100 -18.09 13.55 -2.64
CA LEU A 100 -18.62 13.36 -3.99
C LEU A 100 -17.52 13.13 -5.04
N GLY A 101 -16.27 13.53 -4.76
CA GLY A 101 -15.12 13.29 -5.62
C GLY A 101 -14.26 12.13 -5.12
N ALA A 102 -13.06 12.45 -4.63
CA ALA A 102 -12.03 11.45 -4.32
C ALA A 102 -12.45 10.49 -3.18
N GLY A 103 -13.27 10.95 -2.22
CA GLY A 103 -13.72 10.18 -1.07
C GLY A 103 -14.96 9.32 -1.33
N TYR A 104 -15.68 9.56 -2.43
CA TYR A 104 -16.96 8.90 -2.71
C TYR A 104 -16.87 7.38 -2.69
N HIS A 105 -15.89 6.82 -3.40
CA HIS A 105 -15.71 5.36 -3.46
C HIS A 105 -15.34 4.77 -2.10
N ILE A 106 -14.49 5.44 -1.32
CA ILE A 106 -14.11 4.98 0.02
C ILE A 106 -15.33 4.96 0.94
N ILE A 107 -16.16 6.01 0.90
CA ILE A 107 -17.38 6.10 1.70
C ILE A 107 -18.38 5.03 1.29
N GLN A 108 -18.62 4.85 -0.01
CA GLN A 108 -19.55 3.83 -0.51
C GLN A 108 -19.08 2.41 -0.19
N SER A 109 -17.78 2.11 -0.28
CA SER A 109 -17.24 0.81 0.15
C SER A 109 -17.47 0.58 1.64
N LYS A 110 -17.26 1.60 2.49
CA LYS A 110 -17.51 1.50 3.93
C LYS A 110 -18.99 1.24 4.23
N ILE A 111 -19.89 1.92 3.53
CA ILE A 111 -21.34 1.73 3.67
C ILE A 111 -21.74 0.33 3.21
N ALA A 112 -21.21 -0.14 2.07
CA ALA A 112 -21.48 -1.48 1.55
C ALA A 112 -21.09 -2.56 2.57
N ILE A 113 -19.85 -2.51 3.08
CA ILE A 113 -19.34 -3.43 4.12
C ILE A 113 -20.19 -3.36 5.38
N GLY A 114 -20.50 -2.15 5.86
CA GLY A 114 -21.31 -1.96 7.07
C GLY A 114 -22.75 -2.46 6.93
N SER A 115 -23.30 -2.36 5.72
CA SER A 115 -24.69 -2.74 5.44
C SER A 115 -24.90 -4.25 5.32
N GLY A 116 -23.85 -5.04 5.07
CA GLY A 116 -23.91 -6.50 5.06
C GLY A 116 -24.09 -7.13 6.44
N GLY A 117 -23.78 -6.41 7.53
CA GLY A 117 -23.89 -6.94 8.89
C GLY A 117 -23.11 -8.25 9.10
N LEU A 118 -23.57 -9.10 10.02
CA LEU A 118 -22.89 -10.38 10.33
C LEU A 118 -23.20 -11.49 9.32
N SER A 119 -24.42 -11.52 8.79
CA SER A 119 -24.95 -12.63 7.97
C SER A 119 -25.14 -12.29 6.48
N GLY A 120 -24.88 -11.05 6.07
CA GLY A 120 -25.05 -10.61 4.69
C GLY A 120 -26.48 -10.21 4.35
N LYS A 121 -26.64 -9.54 3.20
CA LYS A 121 -27.96 -9.24 2.62
C LYS A 121 -28.52 -10.38 1.76
N GLY A 122 -27.69 -11.34 1.37
CA GLY A 122 -28.03 -12.41 0.43
C GLY A 122 -27.40 -12.21 -0.95
N TRP A 123 -27.20 -13.33 -1.65
CA TRP A 123 -26.59 -13.36 -2.99
C TRP A 123 -27.35 -12.46 -3.98
N MET A 124 -26.64 -11.53 -4.63
CA MET A 124 -27.22 -10.54 -5.56
C MET A 124 -28.31 -9.64 -4.95
N GLN A 125 -28.30 -9.44 -3.63
CA GLN A 125 -29.16 -8.48 -2.92
C GLN A 125 -28.38 -7.26 -2.43
N GLY A 126 -27.11 -7.11 -2.85
CA GLY A 126 -26.25 -5.99 -2.48
C GLY A 126 -26.71 -4.70 -3.13
N THR A 127 -27.35 -3.81 -2.38
CA THR A 127 -27.84 -2.51 -2.87
C THR A 127 -26.72 -1.60 -3.39
N GLN A 128 -25.55 -1.59 -2.74
CA GLN A 128 -24.44 -0.72 -3.14
C GLN A 128 -23.67 -1.31 -4.32
N SER A 129 -23.50 -2.63 -4.33
CA SER A 129 -23.00 -3.36 -5.48
C SER A 129 -23.93 -3.20 -6.71
N GLN A 130 -25.22 -3.49 -6.60
CA GLN A 130 -26.11 -3.58 -7.77
C GLN A 130 -26.36 -2.26 -8.48
N LEU A 131 -26.41 -1.15 -7.74
CA LEU A 131 -26.78 0.19 -8.23
C LEU A 131 -25.60 1.00 -8.82
N GLU A 132 -24.48 0.34 -9.14
CA GLU A 132 -23.28 0.98 -9.74
C GLU A 132 -22.66 2.12 -8.93
N PHE A 133 -22.99 2.22 -7.64
CA PHE A 133 -22.37 3.22 -6.77
C PHE A 133 -20.86 2.95 -6.54
N LEU A 134 -20.39 1.74 -6.83
CA LEU A 134 -18.97 1.38 -6.88
C LEU A 134 -18.54 1.15 -8.34
N PRO A 135 -17.58 1.92 -8.89
CA PRO A 135 -16.96 1.60 -10.17
C PRO A 135 -16.16 0.31 -10.01
N GLU A 136 -16.15 -0.53 -11.03
CA GLU A 136 -15.41 -1.80 -11.06
C GLU A 136 -15.54 -2.71 -9.82
N ARG A 137 -16.78 -3.04 -9.49
CA ARG A 137 -17.18 -3.98 -8.40
C ARG A 137 -16.41 -5.32 -8.41
N HIS A 138 -15.94 -5.75 -9.59
CA HIS A 138 -15.32 -7.05 -9.81
C HIS A 138 -13.80 -7.06 -9.68
N THR A 139 -13.13 -5.91 -9.63
CA THR A 139 -11.67 -5.81 -9.51
C THR A 139 -11.31 -5.23 -8.14
N ASP A 140 -11.37 -3.91 -8.00
CA ASP A 140 -10.82 -3.18 -6.85
C ASP A 140 -11.76 -3.23 -5.62
N PHE A 141 -13.04 -3.53 -5.83
CA PHE A 141 -14.07 -3.50 -4.77
C PHE A 141 -14.74 -4.84 -4.47
N ILE A 142 -14.18 -5.95 -4.96
CA ILE A 142 -14.75 -7.30 -4.75
C ILE A 142 -14.93 -7.63 -3.26
N PHE A 143 -14.03 -7.15 -2.42
CA PHE A 143 -14.10 -7.34 -0.96
C PHE A 143 -15.34 -6.68 -0.36
N ALA A 144 -15.68 -5.47 -0.80
CA ALA A 144 -16.87 -4.76 -0.33
C ALA A 144 -18.16 -5.46 -0.79
N VAL A 145 -18.16 -6.05 -2.00
CA VAL A 145 -19.30 -6.84 -2.51
C VAL A 145 -19.50 -8.12 -1.69
N ILE A 146 -18.44 -8.88 -1.44
CA ILE A 146 -18.50 -10.10 -0.62
C ILE A 146 -19.00 -9.76 0.80
N ALA A 147 -18.50 -8.68 1.38
CA ALA A 147 -18.93 -8.20 2.68
C ALA A 147 -20.41 -7.82 2.72
N GLU A 148 -20.92 -7.16 1.68
CA GLU A 148 -22.33 -6.76 1.60
C GLU A 148 -23.26 -7.97 1.43
N GLU A 149 -22.91 -8.91 0.56
CA GLU A 149 -23.78 -10.03 0.20
C GLU A 149 -23.73 -11.17 1.22
N TRP A 150 -22.55 -11.52 1.72
CA TRP A 150 -22.34 -12.68 2.60
C TRP A 150 -22.05 -12.30 4.05
N GLY A 151 -21.84 -11.01 4.34
CA GLY A 151 -21.62 -10.51 5.69
C GLY A 151 -20.23 -10.79 6.25
N LEU A 152 -20.03 -10.34 7.48
CA LEU A 152 -18.77 -10.46 8.20
C LEU A 152 -18.35 -11.92 8.44
N SER A 153 -19.29 -12.84 8.55
CA SER A 153 -18.99 -14.28 8.74
C SER A 153 -18.23 -14.88 7.55
N ALA A 154 -18.60 -14.53 6.32
CA ALA A 154 -17.87 -14.97 5.13
C ALA A 154 -16.51 -14.30 5.01
N LEU A 155 -16.39 -13.02 5.41
CA LEU A 155 -15.12 -12.32 5.47
C LEU A 155 -14.11 -13.00 6.41
N LEU A 156 -14.57 -13.51 7.55
CA LEU A 156 -13.71 -14.21 8.52
C LEU A 156 -13.35 -15.63 8.09
N ALA A 157 -14.09 -16.21 7.14
CA ALA A 157 -13.85 -17.56 6.64
C ALA A 157 -12.85 -17.62 5.47
N CYS A 158 -12.52 -16.47 4.86
CA CYS A 158 -11.53 -16.32 3.79
C CYS A 158 -10.12 -16.06 4.35
#